data_AF-A0A4Q0GPJ6-F1
#
_entry.id   AF-A0A4Q0GPJ6-F1
#
_cell.length_a   1.000
_cell.length_b   1.000
_cell.length_c   1.000
_cell.angle_alpha   90.00
_cell.angle_beta   90.00
_cell.angle_gamma   90.00
#
_symmetry.space_group_name_H-M   'P 1'
#
loop_
_entity.id
_entity.type
_entity.pdbx_description
1 polymer ?
#
loop_
_entity_poly.entity_id
_entity_poly.type
_entity_poly.pdbx_seq_one_letter_code
_entity_poly.pdbx_strand_id
1 'polypeptide(L)' 'MTDPRAATLSLLARRTPHATICPSEVARAIAPDWRGAMPAVHAAIDGLVRDGLVRLSWKGRPLATRSGPYRIGRFGDD' A
#
# COMPACT_ATOMS: atom_id res chain seq x y z
N MET A 1 14.73 -10.79 -2.29
CA MET A 1 13.88 -9.82 -1.57
C MET A 1 12.80 -9.36 -2.53
N THR A 2 11.53 -9.47 -2.16
CA THR A 2 10.42 -9.09 -3.04
C THR A 2 10.31 -7.57 -3.10
N ASP A 3 10.17 -7.01 -4.29
CA ASP A 3 9.96 -5.57 -4.49
C ASP A 3 8.66 -5.10 -3.81
N PRO A 4 8.69 -4.02 -2.99
CA PRO A 4 7.51 -3.53 -2.27
C PRO A 4 6.37 -3.08 -3.19
N ARG A 5 6.64 -2.57 -4.40
CA ARG A 5 5.57 -2.18 -5.33
C ARG A 5 4.84 -3.42 -5.84
N ALA A 6 5.60 -4.41 -6.32
CA ALA A 6 5.07 -5.68 -6.79
C ALA A 6 4.28 -6.42 -5.67
N ALA A 7 4.79 -6.41 -4.44
CA ALA A 7 4.09 -6.98 -3.29
C ALA A 7 2.76 -6.25 -2.99
N THR A 8 2.75 -4.91 -3.03
CA THR A 8 1.54 -4.10 -2.82
C THR A 8 0.47 -4.45 -3.85
N LEU A 9 0.81 -4.44 -5.14
CA LEU A 9 -0.14 -4.75 -6.22
C LEU A 9 -0.62 -6.20 -6.14
N SER A 10 0.28 -7.15 -5.83
CA SER A 10 -0.07 -8.56 -5.67
C SER A 10 -1.02 -8.82 -4.50
N LEU A 11 -0.81 -8.13 -3.38
CA LEU A 11 -1.70 -8.22 -2.22
C LEU A 11 -3.07 -7.62 -2.53
N LEU A 12 -3.11 -6.45 -3.17
CA LEU A 12 -4.36 -5.85 -3.62
C LEU A 12 -5.10 -6.78 -4.57
N ALA A 13 -4.43 -7.34 -5.59
CA ALA A 13 -5.00 -8.24 -6.58
C ALA A 13 -5.75 -9.46 -5.96
N ARG A 14 -5.30 -9.94 -4.80
CA ARG A 14 -5.91 -11.06 -4.06
C ARG A 14 -7.14 -10.66 -3.23
N ARG A 15 -7.39 -9.37 -3.05
CA ARG A 15 -8.54 -8.84 -2.30
C ARG A 15 -9.70 -8.57 -3.25
N THR A 16 -10.91 -8.50 -2.68
CA THR A 16 -12.08 -7.96 -3.40
C THR A 16 -11.79 -6.56 -3.94
N PRO A 17 -12.48 -6.10 -5.01
CA PRO A 17 -12.24 -4.80 -5.65
C PRO A 17 -12.00 -3.66 -4.65
N HIS A 18 -12.98 -3.40 -3.78
CA HIS A 18 -12.99 -2.27 -2.85
C HIS A 18 -12.18 -2.49 -1.55
N ALA A 19 -11.62 -3.68 -1.36
CA ALA A 19 -10.87 -3.97 -0.15
C ALA A 19 -9.50 -3.28 -0.15
N THR A 20 -9.06 -2.93 1.05
CA THR A 20 -7.78 -2.22 1.26
C THR A 20 -6.82 -3.08 2.06
N ILE A 21 -5.53 -2.75 2.00
CA ILE A 21 -4.46 -3.31 2.85
C ILE A 21 -3.76 -2.18 3.63
N CYS A 22 -2.96 -2.51 4.65
CA CYS A 22 -2.06 -1.55 5.31
C CYS A 22 -0.59 -1.76 4.89
N PRO A 23 0.30 -0.76 5.09
CA PRO A 23 1.72 -0.90 4.78
C PRO A 23 2.41 -2.06 5.52
N SER A 24 1.99 -2.37 6.75
CA SER A 24 2.59 -3.47 7.52
C SER A 24 2.27 -4.85 6.94
N GLU A 25 1.13 -5.03 6.26
CA GLU A 25 0.86 -6.26 5.48
C GLU A 25 1.88 -6.42 4.35
N VAL A 26 2.18 -5.34 3.62
CA VAL A 26 3.19 -5.33 2.54
C VAL A 26 4.57 -5.66 3.10
N ALA A 27 4.98 -5.02 4.20
CA ALA A 27 6.30 -5.26 4.78
C ALA A 27 6.49 -6.70 5.30
N ARG A 28 5.47 -7.27 5.94
CA ARG A 28 5.49 -8.67 6.37
C ARG A 28 5.61 -9.66 5.20
N ALA A 29 5.13 -9.27 4.01
CA ALA A 29 5.23 -10.11 2.82
C ALA A 29 6.63 -10.10 2.18
N ILE A 30 7.47 -9.09 2.46
CA ILE A 30 8.76 -8.91 1.79
C ILE A 30 9.98 -9.14 2.70
N ALA A 31 9.80 -9.07 4.02
CA ALA A 31 10.89 -9.23 4.99
C ALA A 31 10.42 -9.79 6.35
N PRO A 32 11.24 -10.62 7.02
CA PRO A 32 10.97 -11.07 8.38
C PRO A 32 11.04 -9.92 9.39
N ASP A 33 12.05 -9.04 9.29
CA ASP A 33 12.06 -7.76 10.00
C ASP A 33 11.22 -6.72 9.25
N TRP A 34 9.90 -6.83 9.40
CA TRP A 34 8.95 -5.97 8.72
C TRP A 34 9.08 -4.50 9.14
N ARG A 35 9.60 -4.20 10.33
CA ARG A 35 9.77 -2.82 10.80
C ARG A 35 10.89 -2.13 10.03
N GLY A 36 12.02 -2.80 9.84
CA GLY A 36 13.12 -2.31 9.01
C GLY A 36 12.73 -2.10 7.54
N ALA A 37 11.73 -2.83 7.04
CA ALA A 37 11.23 -2.68 5.66
C ALA A 37 10.26 -1.49 5.46
N MET A 38 9.75 -0.86 6.53
CA MET A 38 8.76 0.22 6.43
C MET A 38 9.21 1.41 5.56
N PRO A 39 10.44 1.93 5.66
CA PRO A 39 10.88 3.05 4.82
C PRO A 39 10.78 2.74 3.31
N ALA A 40 11.18 1.53 2.91
CA ALA A 40 11.11 1.08 1.52
C ALA A 40 9.66 0.90 1.05
N VAL A 41 8.80 0.34 1.89
CA VAL A 41 7.36 0.21 1.61
C VAL A 41 6.70 1.57 1.46
N HIS A 42 7.02 2.53 2.33
CA HIS A 42 6.50 3.90 2.23
C HIS A 42 6.91 4.57 0.92
N ALA A 43 8.19 4.52 0.55
CA ALA A 43 8.67 5.09 -0.70
C ALA A 43 8.01 4.45 -1.94
N ALA A 44 7.80 3.14 -1.90
CA ALA A 44 7.12 2.40 -2.96
C ALA A 44 5.65 2.82 -3.11
N ILE A 45 4.93 2.96 -1.99
CA ILE A 45 3.54 3.42 -1.98
C ILE A 45 3.43 4.85 -2.50
N ASP A 46 4.33 5.75 -2.05
CA ASP A 46 4.36 7.13 -2.54
C ASP A 46 4.55 7.15 -4.07
N GLY A 47 5.40 6.27 -4.61
CA GLY A 47 5.53 6.05 -6.05
C GLY A 47 4.26 5.55 -6.72
N LEU A 48 3.61 4.52 -6.18
CA LEU A 48 2.37 3.96 -6.74
C LEU A 48 1.21 4.96 -6.75
N VAL A 49 1.15 5.85 -5.75
CA VAL A 49 0.16 6.93 -5.69
C VAL A 49 0.41 7.95 -6.80
N ARG A 50 1.67 8.37 -6.99
CA ARG A 50 2.04 9.28 -8.10
C ARG A 50 1.71 8.69 -9.47
N ASP A 51 1.87 7.38 -9.62
CA ASP A 51 1.60 6.67 -10.88
C ASP A 51 0.10 6.38 -11.08
N GLY A 52 -0.77 6.76 -10.14
CA GLY A 52 -2.22 6.51 -10.24
C GLY A 52 -2.60 5.04 -10.15
N LEU A 53 -1.76 4.20 -9.56
CA LEU A 53 -2.00 2.76 -9.45
C LEU A 53 -2.73 2.37 -8.16
N VAL A 54 -2.57 3.18 -7.11
CA VAL A 54 -3.23 2.98 -5.82
C VAL A 54 -3.80 4.29 -5.28
N ARG A 55 -4.81 4.19 -4.43
CA ARG A 55 -5.36 5.30 -3.64
C ARG A 55 -5.12 5.09 -2.16
N LEU A 56 -4.97 6.18 -1.42
CA LEU A 56 -4.83 6.15 0.03
C LEU A 56 -6.13 6.58 0.70
N SER A 57 -6.43 6.00 1.85
CA SER A 57 -7.54 6.45 2.69
C SER A 57 -7.25 6.29 4.18
N TRP A 58 -7.93 7.09 5.00
CA TRP A 58 -7.92 6.96 6.45
C TRP A 58 -9.28 7.28 7.04
N LYS A 59 -9.79 6.39 7.91
CA LYS A 59 -11.15 6.47 8.46
C LYS A 59 -12.21 6.69 7.37
N GLY A 60 -12.08 5.99 6.25
CA GLY A 60 -12.99 6.09 5.10
C GLY A 60 -12.82 7.33 4.23
N ARG A 61 -11.93 8.26 4.58
CA ARG A 61 -11.69 9.48 3.79
C ARG A 61 -10.45 9.33 2.90
N PRO A 62 -10.49 9.80 1.64
CA PRO A 62 -9.34 9.75 0.76
C PRO A 62 -8.20 10.63 1.29
N LEU A 63 -6.96 10.22 1.04
CA LEU A 63 -5.75 10.97 1.34
C LEU A 63 -4.99 11.23 0.04
N ALA A 64 -4.63 12.49 -0.22
CA ALA A 64 -3.80 12.86 -1.36
C ALA A 64 -2.34 12.42 -1.17
N THR A 65 -1.87 12.45 0.08
CA THR A 65 -0.51 12.05 0.46
C THR A 65 -0.56 11.20 1.72
N ARG A 66 0.47 10.38 1.90
CA ARG A 66 0.60 9.53 3.08
C ARG A 66 0.79 10.39 4.34
N SER A 67 -0.10 10.23 5.31
CA SER A 67 -0.02 10.88 6.62
C SER A 67 -0.60 9.98 7.70
N GLY A 68 0.12 9.83 8.81
CA GLY A 68 -0.28 8.97 9.92
C GLY A 68 -0.60 7.53 9.49
N PRO A 69 -1.53 6.85 10.17
CA PRO A 69 -2.07 5.57 9.71
C PRO A 69 -2.88 5.75 8.43
N TYR A 70 -2.75 4.81 7.49
CA TYR A 70 -3.46 4.83 6.22
C TYR A 70 -3.73 3.41 5.69
N ARG A 71 -4.69 3.33 4.78
CA ARG A 71 -5.05 2.15 4.00
C ARG A 71 -4.70 2.39 2.53
N ILE A 72 -4.38 1.32 1.83
CA ILE A 72 -4.00 1.32 0.42
C ILE A 72 -5.08 0.53 -0.32
N GLY A 73 -5.68 1.12 -1.35
CA GLY A 73 -6.65 0.47 -2.23
C GLY A 73 -6.25 0.61 -3.69
N ARG A 74 -6.89 -0.15 -4.58
CA ARG A 74 -6.73 0.03 -6.04
C ARG A 74 -7.27 1.40 -6.46
N PHE A 75 -6.62 2.04 -7.42
CA PHE A 75 -7.15 3.24 -8.05
C PHE A 75 -8.32 2.88 -8.99
N GLY A 76 -9.34 3.73 -9.08
CA GLY A 76 -10.51 3.52 -9.95
C GLY A 76 -11.58 2.56 -9.42
N ASP A 77 -11.42 2.02 -8.21
CA ASP A 77 -12.33 1.06 -7.59
C ASP A 77 -13.37 1.73 -6.68
N ASP A 78 -13.92 2.87 -7.10
CA ASP A 78 -14.97 3.59 -6.35
C ASP A 78 -16.36 3.01 -6.66
#